data_AF-A0A7J8A4P9-F1
#
_entry.id   AF-A0A7J8A4P9-F1
#
_cell.length_a   1.000
_cell.length_b   1.000
_cell.length_c   1.000
_cell.angle_alpha   90.00
_cell.angle_beta   90.00
_cell.angle_gamma   90.00
#
_symmetry.space_group_name_H-M   'P 1'
#
loop_
_entity.id
_entity.type
_entity.pdbx_description
1 polymer ?
#
loop_
_entity_poly.entity_id
_entity_poly.type
_entity_poly.pdbx_seq_one_letter_code
_entity_poly.pdbx_strand_id
1 'polypeptide(L)'
;MTQDGPLLAVQEALKKCFPVVEQQQGLWQSTLRDCPPLLASLSNLAEQLQAAQNLRFEDVPALRAFPGLKERLRRKQLEAGDTVLDQLGERLAALLKVRDAVSSHVGQVLQVYEQHADAIGIDAVLQASAASPSVADMLEWLQDIERHYRSSKVPEEKVPPVLNPLGRPGKHPSFARSLGPDFGR
;
A
#
# COMPACT_ATOMS: atom_id res chain seq x y z
N MET A 1 3.14 7.41 -47.76
CA MET A 1 4.00 6.90 -46.69
C MET A 1 3.99 7.90 -45.54
N THR A 2 3.03 7.80 -44.62
CA THR A 2 2.85 8.68 -43.44
C THR A 2 1.81 8.06 -42.48
N GLN A 3 1.83 6.74 -42.27
CA GLN A 3 0.86 6.04 -41.40
C GLN A 3 1.46 5.51 -40.08
N ASP A 4 2.77 5.61 -39.86
CA ASP A 4 3.42 5.06 -38.65
C ASP A 4 3.42 6.01 -37.44
N GLY A 5 3.07 7.29 -37.62
CA GLY A 5 3.09 8.30 -36.54
C GLY A 5 2.21 7.94 -35.33
N PRO A 6 0.94 7.54 -35.53
CA PRO A 6 0.03 7.18 -34.44
C PRO A 6 0.50 5.94 -33.66
N LEU A 7 0.92 4.88 -34.36
CA LEU A 7 1.43 3.66 -33.72
C LEU A 7 2.73 3.93 -32.96
N LEU A 8 3.63 4.73 -33.53
CA LEU A 8 4.89 5.10 -32.91
C LEU A 8 4.68 5.92 -31.63
N ALA A 9 3.66 6.80 -31.59
CA ALA A 9 3.29 7.53 -30.38
C ALA A 9 2.88 6.58 -29.23
N VAL A 10 2.07 5.55 -29.52
CA VAL A 10 1.70 4.53 -28.52
C VAL A 10 2.94 3.74 -28.06
N GLN A 11 3.79 3.33 -28.99
CA GLN A 11 5.03 2.61 -28.67
C GLN A 11 5.98 3.45 -27.81
N GLU A 12 6.08 4.76 -28.05
CA GLU A 12 6.86 5.66 -27.21
C GLU A 12 6.28 5.83 -25.82
N ALA A 13 4.95 5.93 -25.71
CA ALA A 13 4.26 5.98 -24.42
C ALA A 13 4.51 4.69 -23.61
N LEU A 14 4.40 3.53 -24.26
CA LEU A 14 4.71 2.22 -23.69
C LEU A 14 6.17 2.12 -23.22
N LYS A 15 7.13 2.49 -24.07
CA LYS A 15 8.57 2.50 -23.73
C LYS A 15 8.90 3.37 -22.52
N LYS A 16 8.16 4.46 -22.31
CA LYS A 16 8.31 5.33 -21.12
C LYS A 16 7.62 4.76 -19.89
N CYS A 17 6.49 4.07 -20.05
CA CYS A 17 5.70 3.53 -18.96
C CYS A 17 6.36 2.31 -18.29
N PHE A 18 6.86 1.35 -19.07
CA PHE A 18 7.40 0.09 -18.52
C PHE A 18 8.51 0.26 -17.48
N PRO A 19 9.55 1.08 -17.70
CA PRO A 19 10.59 1.29 -16.69
C PRO A 19 10.05 1.91 -15.39
N VAL A 20 9.03 2.77 -15.49
CA VAL A 20 8.40 3.35 -14.31
C VAL A 20 7.64 2.28 -13.54
N VAL A 21 6.84 1.45 -14.22
CA VAL A 21 6.13 0.33 -13.58
C VAL A 21 7.12 -0.63 -12.89
N GLU A 22 8.24 -0.95 -13.53
CA GLU A 22 9.29 -1.79 -12.94
C GLU A 22 9.90 -1.15 -11.68
N GLN A 23 10.23 0.14 -11.75
CA GLN A 23 10.74 0.88 -10.59
C GLN A 23 9.71 0.90 -9.43
N GLN A 24 8.45 1.16 -9.75
CA GLN A 24 7.36 1.15 -8.78
C GLN A 24 7.17 -0.22 -8.12
N GLN A 25 7.28 -1.30 -8.91
CA GLN A 25 7.25 -2.68 -8.39
C GLN A 25 8.40 -2.94 -7.40
N GLY A 26 9.61 -2.42 -7.67
CA GLY A 26 10.73 -2.51 -6.74
C GLY A 26 10.44 -1.82 -5.41
N LEU A 27 9.87 -0.60 -5.46
CA LEU A 27 9.46 0.15 -4.27
C LEU A 27 8.34 -0.53 -3.49
N TRP A 28 7.37 -1.12 -4.19
CA TRP A 28 6.30 -1.90 -3.57
C TRP A 28 6.86 -3.09 -2.78
N GLN A 29 7.74 -3.87 -3.40
CA GLN A 29 8.32 -5.06 -2.77
C GLN A 29 9.22 -4.71 -1.58
N SER A 30 10.04 -3.65 -1.67
CA SER A 30 10.87 -3.22 -0.54
C SER A 30 9.99 -2.72 0.62
N THR A 31 8.98 -1.91 0.33
CA THR A 31 8.04 -1.41 1.34
C THR A 31 7.30 -2.54 2.04
N LEU A 32 6.82 -3.54 1.29
CA LEU A 32 6.18 -4.72 1.87
C LEU A 32 7.13 -5.55 2.74
N ARG A 33 8.42 -5.63 2.38
CA ARG A 33 9.43 -6.36 3.16
C ARG A 33 9.69 -5.72 4.53
N ASP A 34 9.46 -4.42 4.64
CA ASP A 34 9.64 -3.68 5.89
C ASP A 34 8.43 -3.80 6.84
N CYS A 35 7.28 -4.29 6.37
CA CYS A 35 6.06 -4.42 7.19
C CYS A 35 6.10 -5.57 8.23
N PRO A 36 6.52 -6.82 7.89
CA PRO A 36 6.56 -7.94 8.85
C PRO A 36 7.23 -7.65 10.20
N PRO A 37 8.43 -7.02 10.28
CA PRO A 37 9.05 -6.73 11.58
C PRO A 37 8.24 -5.72 12.41
N LEU A 38 7.55 -4.78 11.78
CA LEU A 38 6.68 -3.82 12.47
C LEU A 38 5.43 -4.52 13.02
N LEU A 39 4.81 -5.40 12.23
CA LEU A 39 3.67 -6.21 12.67
C LEU A 39 4.05 -7.14 13.84
N ALA A 40 5.22 -7.78 13.77
CA ALA A 40 5.75 -8.59 14.85
C ALA A 40 5.98 -7.76 16.13
N SER A 41 6.49 -6.54 15.98
CA SER A 41 6.68 -5.61 17.10
C SER A 41 5.36 -5.22 17.76
N LEU A 42 4.31 -4.94 16.97
CA LEU A 42 2.96 -4.68 17.50
C LEU A 42 2.36 -5.89 18.20
N SER A 43 2.49 -7.09 17.64
CA SER A 43 2.00 -8.32 18.28
C SER A 43 2.66 -8.51 19.65
N ASN A 44 3.98 -8.36 19.71
CA ASN A 44 4.72 -8.45 20.97
C ASN A 44 4.30 -7.36 21.97
N LEU A 45 4.09 -6.12 21.55
CA LEU A 45 3.60 -5.06 22.44
C LEU A 45 2.19 -5.36 22.98
N ALA A 46 1.31 -5.92 22.15
CA ALA A 46 -0.03 -6.33 22.57
C ALA A 46 0.02 -7.46 23.61
N GLU A 47 0.88 -8.46 23.41
CA GLU A 47 1.13 -9.53 24.39
C GLU A 47 1.67 -8.98 25.71
N GLN A 48 2.64 -8.05 25.65
CA GLN A 48 3.20 -7.42 26.84
C GLN A 48 2.15 -6.58 27.60
N LEU A 49 1.29 -5.84 26.89
CA LEU A 49 0.19 -5.09 27.49
C LEU A 49 -0.82 -6.03 28.16
N GLN A 50 -1.13 -7.16 27.54
CA GLN A 50 -2.03 -8.16 28.12
C GLN A 50 -1.41 -8.80 29.38
N ALA A 51 -0.14 -9.19 29.32
CA ALA A 51 0.58 -9.76 30.45
C ALA A 51 0.66 -8.78 31.63
N ALA A 52 0.96 -7.51 31.37
CA ALA A 52 0.98 -6.46 32.38
C ALA A 52 -0.42 -6.16 32.96
N GLN A 53 -1.49 -6.32 32.20
CA GLN A 53 -2.85 -6.18 32.73
C GLN A 53 -3.21 -7.32 33.68
N ASN A 54 -2.85 -8.56 33.32
CA ASN A 54 -3.15 -9.77 34.07
C ASN A 54 -2.32 -9.88 35.36
N LEU A 55 -1.16 -9.23 35.43
CA LEU A 55 -0.30 -9.23 36.60
C LEU A 55 -0.89 -8.38 37.74
N ARG A 56 -0.98 -9.00 38.93
CA ARG A 56 -1.19 -8.29 40.19
C ARG A 56 0.17 -7.84 40.74
N PHE A 57 0.54 -6.60 40.45
CA PHE A 57 1.84 -6.04 40.87
C PHE A 57 2.01 -6.03 42.40
N GLU A 58 0.90 -5.95 43.15
CA GLU A 58 0.85 -6.06 44.61
C GLU A 58 1.42 -7.41 45.12
N ASP A 59 1.22 -8.48 44.34
CA ASP A 59 1.57 -9.85 44.70
C ASP A 59 3.05 -10.16 44.45
N VAL A 60 3.79 -9.24 43.80
CA VAL A 60 5.22 -9.39 43.51
C VAL A 60 6.04 -8.50 44.46
N PRO A 61 6.71 -9.07 45.50
CA PRO A 61 7.37 -8.29 46.54
C PRO A 61 8.41 -7.29 46.01
N ALA A 62 9.16 -7.65 44.97
CA ALA A 62 10.16 -6.78 44.35
C ALA A 62 9.57 -5.54 43.64
N LEU A 63 8.30 -5.60 43.20
CA LEU A 63 7.65 -4.52 42.47
C LEU A 63 6.92 -3.53 43.38
N ARG A 64 6.69 -3.89 44.66
CA ARG A 64 6.01 -3.03 45.64
C ARG A 64 6.75 -1.72 45.92
N ALA A 65 8.07 -1.70 45.76
CA ALA A 65 8.89 -0.50 45.90
C ALA A 65 8.64 0.55 44.80
N PHE A 66 7.87 0.21 43.76
CA PHE A 66 7.64 1.05 42.59
C PHE A 66 6.14 1.37 42.41
N PRO A 67 5.56 2.24 43.27
CA PRO A 67 4.17 2.66 43.12
C PRO A 67 3.96 3.34 41.76
N GLY A 68 2.85 3.02 41.09
CA GLY A 68 2.54 3.54 39.76
C GLY A 68 3.34 2.91 38.61
N LEU A 69 4.17 1.89 38.84
CA LEU A 69 4.89 1.16 37.80
C LEU A 69 3.95 0.65 36.70
N LYS A 70 2.80 0.07 37.08
CA LYS A 70 1.79 -0.44 36.15
C LYS A 70 1.33 0.63 35.17
N GLU A 71 0.99 1.82 35.67
CA GLU A 71 0.51 2.93 34.84
C GLU A 71 1.63 3.50 33.96
N ARG A 72 2.84 3.63 34.48
CA ARG A 72 4.01 4.08 33.71
C ARG A 72 4.38 3.09 32.61
N LEU A 73 4.34 1.79 32.90
CA LEU A 73 4.60 0.72 31.94
C LEU A 73 3.56 0.74 30.82
N ARG A 74 2.27 0.81 31.19
CA ARG A 74 1.18 0.92 30.23
C ARG A 74 1.37 2.11 29.29
N ARG A 75 1.65 3.29 29.84
CA ARG A 75 1.88 4.49 29.03
C ARG A 75 3.04 4.32 28.06
N LYS A 76 4.18 3.81 28.52
CA LYS A 76 5.34 3.55 27.65
C LYS A 76 5.05 2.54 26.55
N GLN A 77 4.29 1.49 26.86
CA GLN A 77 3.89 0.48 25.88
C GLN A 77 2.93 1.05 24.82
N LEU A 78 2.00 1.92 25.23
CA LEU A 78 1.13 2.63 24.31
C LEU A 78 1.92 3.60 23.41
N GLU A 79 2.82 4.41 23.99
CA GLU A 79 3.71 5.31 23.23
C GLU A 79 4.57 4.54 22.20
N ALA A 80 5.09 3.37 22.59
CA ALA A 80 5.81 2.49 21.66
C ALA A 80 4.90 1.92 20.57
N GLY A 81 3.66 1.55 20.92
CA GLY A 81 2.66 1.08 19.96
C GLY A 81 2.30 2.14 18.94
N ASP A 82 2.05 3.38 19.39
CA ASP A 82 1.76 4.53 18.53
C ASP A 82 2.91 4.77 17.54
N THR A 83 4.16 4.70 18.02
CA THR A 83 5.35 4.85 17.16
C THR A 83 5.41 3.80 16.05
N VAL A 84 5.09 2.53 16.35
CA VAL A 84 5.09 1.46 15.33
C VAL A 84 3.91 1.61 14.37
N LEU A 85 2.74 2.05 14.86
CA LEU A 85 1.58 2.33 14.03
C LEU A 85 1.85 3.50 13.06
N ASP A 86 2.53 4.55 13.50
CA ASP A 86 2.95 5.65 12.63
C ASP A 86 3.84 5.15 11.50
N GLN A 87 4.84 4.30 11.81
CA GLN A 87 5.71 3.69 10.80
C GLN A 87 4.93 2.82 9.80
N LEU A 88 3.98 2.01 10.27
CA LEU A 88 3.11 1.23 9.39
C LEU A 88 2.22 2.14 8.52
N GLY A 89 1.74 3.25 9.07
CA GLY A 89 1.02 4.29 8.33
C GLY A 89 1.86 4.88 7.20
N GLU A 90 3.14 5.16 7.44
CA GLU A 90 4.07 5.61 6.41
C GLU A 90 4.27 4.56 5.29
N ARG A 91 4.38 3.27 5.65
CA ARG A 91 4.47 2.18 4.66
C ARG A 91 3.19 2.06 3.83
N LEU A 92 2.03 2.13 4.46
CA LEU A 92 0.76 2.14 3.75
C LEU A 92 0.66 3.33 2.78
N ALA A 93 1.03 4.53 3.22
CA ALA A 93 1.06 5.71 2.37
C ALA A 93 2.01 5.56 1.18
N ALA A 94 3.18 4.93 1.37
CA ALA A 94 4.10 4.61 0.28
C ALA A 94 3.51 3.60 -0.73
N LEU A 95 2.85 2.54 -0.26
CA LEU A 95 2.17 1.57 -1.12
C LEU A 95 1.04 2.21 -1.93
N LEU A 96 0.23 3.08 -1.30
CA LEU A 96 -0.82 3.83 -2.00
C LEU A 96 -0.24 4.75 -3.08
N LYS A 97 0.88 5.43 -2.81
CA LYS A 97 1.57 6.25 -3.82
C LYS A 97 2.04 5.42 -5.01
N VAL A 98 2.58 4.22 -4.77
CA VAL A 98 2.96 3.29 -5.85
C VAL A 98 1.75 2.94 -6.71
N ARG A 99 0.64 2.52 -6.08
CA ARG A 99 -0.63 2.20 -6.78
C ARG A 99 -1.09 3.37 -7.65
N ASP A 100 -1.09 4.57 -7.10
CA ASP A 100 -1.58 5.78 -7.78
C ASP A 100 -0.65 6.18 -8.94
N ALA A 101 0.66 6.05 -8.77
CA ALA A 101 1.65 6.30 -9.82
C ALA A 101 1.50 5.32 -10.99
N VAL A 102 1.38 4.02 -10.71
CA VAL A 102 1.15 3.00 -11.74
C VAL A 102 -0.17 3.25 -12.47
N SER A 103 -1.26 3.52 -11.73
CA SER A 103 -2.58 3.82 -12.34
C SER A 103 -2.52 5.05 -13.25
N SER A 104 -1.81 6.10 -12.83
CA SER A 104 -1.62 7.32 -13.64
C SER A 104 -0.87 7.02 -14.95
N HIS A 105 0.23 6.28 -14.89
CA HIS A 105 1.01 5.96 -16.09
C HIS A 105 0.30 5.00 -17.04
N VAL A 106 -0.39 3.98 -16.52
CA VAL A 106 -1.21 3.09 -17.34
C VAL A 106 -2.33 3.89 -18.01
N GLY A 107 -3.03 4.76 -17.27
CA GLY A 107 -4.07 5.63 -17.81
C GLY A 107 -3.57 6.56 -18.91
N GLN A 108 -2.37 7.14 -18.77
CA GLN A 108 -1.76 7.96 -19.83
C GLN A 108 -1.49 7.17 -21.10
N VAL A 109 -0.97 5.95 -21.00
CA VAL A 109 -0.74 5.09 -22.18
C VAL A 109 -2.05 4.73 -22.87
N LEU A 110 -3.07 4.34 -22.10
CA LEU A 110 -4.39 4.01 -22.64
C LEU A 110 -5.03 5.23 -23.32
N GLN A 111 -4.90 6.41 -22.74
CA GLN A 111 -5.39 7.65 -23.35
C GLN A 111 -4.70 7.93 -24.70
N VAL A 112 -3.38 7.75 -24.79
CA VAL A 112 -2.64 7.92 -26.05
C VAL A 112 -3.10 6.91 -27.10
N TYR A 113 -3.34 5.65 -26.69
CA TYR A 113 -3.88 4.63 -27.58
C TYR A 113 -5.29 5.00 -28.07
N GLU A 114 -6.20 5.39 -27.17
CA GLU A 114 -7.58 5.78 -27.49
C GLU A 114 -7.64 6.97 -28.46
N GLN A 115 -6.76 7.96 -28.29
CA GLN A 115 -6.65 9.12 -29.21
C GLN A 115 -6.27 8.72 -30.64
N HIS A 116 -5.62 7.58 -30.81
CA HIS A 116 -5.11 7.09 -32.09
C HIS A 116 -5.81 5.83 -32.59
N ALA A 117 -6.75 5.27 -31.84
CA ALA A 117 -7.36 3.96 -32.10
C ALA A 117 -8.02 3.90 -33.49
N ASP A 118 -8.72 4.95 -33.92
CA ASP A 118 -9.37 4.99 -35.25
C ASP A 118 -8.37 5.04 -36.41
N ALA A 119 -7.15 5.52 -36.15
CA ALA A 119 -6.08 5.65 -37.15
C ALA A 119 -5.17 4.41 -37.18
N ILE A 120 -5.07 3.68 -36.06
CA ILE A 120 -4.27 2.47 -35.95
C ILE A 120 -5.16 1.27 -36.32
N GLY A 121 -4.89 0.64 -37.45
CA GLY A 121 -5.58 -0.59 -37.83
C GLY A 121 -5.31 -1.73 -36.84
N ILE A 122 -6.30 -2.60 -36.62
CA ILE A 122 -6.21 -3.75 -35.70
C ILE A 122 -4.99 -4.63 -36.03
N ASP A 123 -4.72 -4.86 -37.31
CA ASP A 123 -3.56 -5.65 -37.75
C ASP A 123 -2.22 -5.06 -37.25
N ALA A 124 -2.11 -3.73 -37.21
CA ALA A 124 -0.91 -3.05 -36.75
C ALA A 124 -0.71 -3.17 -35.23
N VAL A 125 -1.81 -3.20 -34.45
CA VAL A 125 -1.75 -3.37 -32.99
C VAL A 125 -1.34 -4.79 -32.62
N LEU A 126 -1.80 -5.78 -33.39
CA LEU A 126 -1.53 -7.21 -33.18
C LEU A 126 -0.17 -7.66 -33.73
N GLN A 127 0.51 -6.81 -34.49
CA GLN A 127 1.77 -7.19 -35.13
C GLN A 127 2.93 -7.23 -34.12
N ALA A 128 3.30 -8.45 -33.72
CA ALA A 128 4.52 -8.70 -32.96
C ALA A 128 5.77 -8.71 -33.87
N SER A 129 6.93 -8.50 -33.27
CA SER A 129 8.22 -8.61 -33.94
C SER A 129 9.12 -9.64 -33.24
N ALA A 130 10.23 -10.01 -33.88
CA ALA A 130 11.23 -10.88 -33.24
C ALA A 130 11.87 -10.24 -32.00
N ALA A 131 11.81 -8.91 -31.85
CA ALA A 131 12.45 -8.16 -30.77
C ALA A 131 11.46 -7.57 -29.75
N SER A 132 10.15 -7.62 -30.00
CA SER A 132 9.14 -7.02 -29.14
C SER A 132 7.78 -7.70 -29.28
N PRO A 133 7.01 -7.85 -28.19
CA PRO A 133 5.61 -8.27 -28.28
C PRO A 133 4.77 -7.25 -29.07
N SER A 134 3.52 -7.61 -29.35
CA SER A 134 2.58 -6.71 -30.02
C SER A 134 2.17 -5.57 -29.08
N VAL A 135 1.61 -4.49 -29.63
CA VAL A 135 1.06 -3.39 -28.82
C VAL A 135 -0.13 -3.89 -27.99
N ALA A 136 -0.94 -4.81 -28.55
CA ALA A 136 -2.05 -5.43 -27.83
C ALA A 136 -1.56 -6.16 -26.56
N ASP A 137 -0.56 -7.03 -26.69
CA ASP A 137 -0.02 -7.79 -25.55
C ASP A 137 0.56 -6.86 -24.48
N MET A 138 1.25 -5.79 -24.91
CA MET A 138 1.83 -4.79 -24.02
C MET A 138 0.75 -4.02 -23.23
N LEU A 139 -0.35 -3.64 -23.89
CA LEU A 139 -1.47 -2.95 -23.25
C LEU A 139 -2.24 -3.89 -22.31
N GLU A 140 -2.45 -5.14 -22.71
CA GLU A 140 -3.05 -6.17 -21.86
C GLU A 140 -2.23 -6.37 -20.59
N TRP A 141 -0.90 -6.51 -20.72
CA TRP A 141 0.00 -6.64 -19.58
C TRP A 141 -0.10 -5.44 -18.62
N LEU A 142 -0.17 -4.21 -19.15
CA LEU A 142 -0.34 -3.02 -18.32
C LEU A 142 -1.67 -3.00 -17.56
N GLN A 143 -2.75 -3.46 -18.19
CA GLN A 143 -4.05 -3.60 -17.53
C GLN A 143 -4.03 -4.69 -16.44
N ASP A 144 -3.36 -5.81 -16.69
CA ASP A 144 -3.17 -6.86 -15.68
C ASP A 144 -2.40 -6.35 -14.46
N ILE A 145 -1.37 -5.54 -14.69
CA ILE A 145 -0.63 -4.89 -13.60
C ILE A 145 -1.49 -3.87 -12.86
N GLU A 146 -2.25 -3.02 -13.55
CA GLU A 146 -3.17 -2.08 -12.91
C GLU A 146 -4.21 -2.84 -12.05
N ARG A 147 -4.73 -3.96 -12.57
CA ARG A 147 -5.63 -4.84 -11.85
C ARG A 147 -4.97 -5.45 -10.62
N HIS A 148 -3.71 -5.87 -10.71
CA HIS A 148 -2.94 -6.37 -9.57
C HIS A 148 -2.89 -5.33 -8.43
N TYR A 149 -2.52 -4.08 -8.74
CA TYR A 149 -2.44 -3.02 -7.74
C TYR A 149 -3.80 -2.57 -7.18
N ARG A 150 -4.88 -2.60 -7.99
CA ARG A 150 -6.25 -2.35 -7.50
C ARG A 150 -6.81 -3.48 -6.65
N SER A 151 -6.52 -4.73 -7.01
CA SER A 151 -7.05 -5.93 -6.36
C SER A 151 -6.24 -6.39 -5.15
N SER A 152 -5.04 -5.82 -4.95
CA SER A 152 -4.27 -5.87 -3.71
C SER A 152 -5.02 -5.11 -2.61
N LYS A 153 -6.18 -5.65 -2.22
CA LYS A 153 -6.91 -5.21 -1.04
C LYS A 153 -5.95 -5.39 0.13
N VAL A 154 -5.73 -4.31 0.88
CA VAL A 154 -5.41 -4.47 2.30
C VAL A 154 -6.47 -5.46 2.80
N PRO A 155 -6.09 -6.62 3.36
CA PRO A 155 -7.08 -7.54 3.87
C PRO A 155 -8.05 -6.73 4.72
N GLU A 156 -9.35 -6.87 4.50
CA GLU A 156 -10.31 -6.54 5.56
C GLU A 156 -10.00 -7.50 6.70
N GLU A 157 -8.97 -7.17 7.47
CA GLU A 157 -8.62 -7.92 8.64
C GLU A 157 -9.74 -7.62 9.62
N LYS A 158 -10.51 -8.65 9.95
CA LYS A 158 -11.25 -8.68 11.21
C LYS A 158 -10.23 -8.35 12.29
N VAL A 159 -10.23 -7.09 12.72
CA VAL A 159 -9.42 -6.59 13.83
C VAL A 159 -9.43 -7.64 14.92
N PRO A 160 -8.28 -8.23 15.28
CA PRO A 160 -8.24 -9.29 16.28
C PRO A 160 -8.89 -8.77 17.57
N PRO A 161 -9.74 -9.57 18.24
CA PRO A 161 -10.55 -9.13 19.38
C PRO A 161 -9.72 -8.60 20.57
N VAL A 162 -8.40 -8.78 20.56
CA VAL A 162 -7.44 -8.18 21.49
C VAL A 162 -7.47 -6.65 21.48
N LEU A 163 -7.82 -6.00 20.36
CA LEU A 163 -7.97 -4.54 20.29
C LEU A 163 -9.36 -4.04 20.70
N ASN A 164 -10.26 -4.94 21.13
CA ASN A 164 -11.66 -4.60 21.41
C ASN A 164 -12.06 -4.25 22.87
N PRO A 165 -11.18 -4.22 23.90
CA PRO A 165 -11.56 -3.61 25.18
C PRO A 165 -11.25 -2.10 25.26
N LEU A 166 -10.52 -1.54 24.30
CA LEU A 166 -10.21 -0.11 24.24
C LEU A 166 -11.01 0.49 23.09
N GLY A 167 -12.12 1.15 23.42
CA GLY A 167 -13.13 1.61 22.48
C GLY A 167 -12.58 2.20 21.19
N ARG A 168 -13.25 1.88 20.07
CA ARG A 168 -13.02 2.37 18.70
C ARG A 168 -11.95 3.47 18.60
N PRO A 169 -10.78 3.21 17.98
CA PRO A 169 -9.85 4.25 17.58
C PRO A 169 -10.41 5.01 16.38
N GLY A 170 -11.53 5.71 16.59
CA GLY A 170 -12.18 6.60 15.63
C GLY A 170 -12.43 7.99 16.21
N LYS A 171 -11.77 8.32 17.33
CA LYS A 171 -11.88 9.63 18.00
C LYS A 171 -10.52 10.23 18.34
N HIS A 172 -9.48 9.96 17.54
CA HIS A 172 -8.25 10.71 17.64
C HIS A 172 -8.18 11.75 16.50
N PRO A 173 -8.05 13.05 16.79
CA PRO A 173 -8.15 14.12 15.80
C PRO A 173 -7.03 14.11 14.74
N SER A 174 -6.04 13.23 14.86
CA SER A 174 -4.96 13.06 13.90
C SER A 174 -5.35 12.28 12.64
N PHE A 175 -6.32 11.36 12.73
CA PHE A 175 -6.74 10.53 11.58
C PHE A 175 -7.82 11.18 10.69
N ALA A 176 -8.55 12.17 11.21
CA ALA A 176 -9.61 12.85 10.46
C ALA A 176 -9.08 13.90 9.45
N ARG A 177 -7.78 14.20 9.46
CA ARG A 177 -7.18 15.23 8.61
C ARG A 177 -6.52 14.70 7.32
N SER A 178 -6.26 13.40 7.20
CA SER A 178 -5.60 12.82 6.02
C SER A 178 -6.57 12.18 5.02
N LEU A 179 -7.82 11.95 5.41
CA LEU A 179 -8.86 11.45 4.52
C LEU A 179 -9.73 12.63 4.09
N GLY A 180 -9.51 13.09 2.85
CA GLY A 180 -10.38 14.06 2.19
C GLY A 180 -11.83 13.57 2.08
N PRO A 181 -12.78 14.46 1.76
CA PRO A 181 -14.21 14.27 2.01
C PRO A 181 -14.94 13.23 1.14
N ASP A 182 -14.26 12.37 0.38
CA ASP A 182 -14.90 11.50 -0.63
C ASP A 182 -15.04 10.02 -0.25
N PHE A 183 -14.78 9.62 1.01
CA PHE A 183 -15.11 8.26 1.46
C PHE A 183 -16.42 8.23 2.23
N GLY A 184 -17.52 8.30 1.48
CA GLY A 184 -18.87 8.17 2.02
C GLY A 184 -19.95 8.13 0.94
N ARG A 185 -20.07 7.00 0.25
CA ARG A 185 -21.38 6.53 -0.23
C ARG A 185 -21.43 5.01 -0.33
#